data_AF-A0A6C0H302-F1
#
_entry.id   AF-A0A6C0H302-F1
#
_cell.length_a   1.000
_cell.length_b   1.000
_cell.length_c   1.000
_cell.angle_alpha   90.00
_cell.angle_beta   90.00
_cell.angle_gamma   90.00
#
_symmetry.space_group_name_H-M   'P 1'
#
loop_
_entity.id
_entity.type
_entity.pdbx_description
1 polymer ?
#
loop_
_entity_poly.entity_id
_entity_poly.type
_entity_poly.pdbx_seq_one_letter_code
_entity_poly.pdbx_strand_id
1 'polypeptide(L)'
;MDICNTLLNYYNTSVLTNADSTLKSALLEEARKCADENPIKRVGQPMVELERTVLKRLIINKETNKKPNVDCIGGPFTLTMHWSKYYKKLIYIFGEEHDNVTNCPPELPKKMNIEKYLLDFFKNTDVFYDFYLEVRPFNKQTGDYGFQFSGAGRITKIMMEDQHFVQNCIQSRTRNKIKCELGRIHFIDIRKNENVKINNASVFSNLFDILDEKHIFKVYNQEYKEGIDDPSKKFIKIEKDPRYQTFLCDFFKNDQVRTCIIEFSKIENEEQYYHFWYKEFNNYTFNIEKIKKSFIGKEIINFINDQIKLLFFNKKINNMAKEIVTNITYIETTCDIITTSDYSAMLYFLREVSDFLIDANYLVMDGYLLARVFKDFDINSVNTEKQRSTDEPKSPHNIIIYAGDKHCTTYRKFLEDELGFELIEEAGVKWRDTDTHTGKITFSSDMEDAPKHIDMTQFPQPFFSHHSKVDWTFVNTPTMETETETETETRMETDENDDYDDYKIKIRKSSKRKKDDKKPNSPKSGIEKVKPKKPNSRKLKKKNQYDEEIMKE
;
A
#
# COMPACT_ATOMS: atom_id res chain seq x y z
N MET A 1 -4.34 26.00 -21.90
CA MET A 1 -5.62 25.27 -21.94
C MET A 1 -6.71 26.25 -21.57
N ASP A 2 -7.91 26.13 -22.12
CA ASP A 2 -9.08 26.86 -21.62
C ASP A 2 -9.38 26.46 -20.16
N ILE A 3 -9.60 27.44 -19.28
CA ILE A 3 -9.93 27.25 -17.86
C ILE A 3 -11.14 26.30 -17.72
N CYS A 4 -12.14 26.43 -18.59
CA CYS A 4 -13.31 25.57 -18.58
C CYS A 4 -12.94 24.11 -18.86
N ASN A 5 -12.09 23.84 -19.85
CA ASN A 5 -11.61 22.49 -20.14
C ASN A 5 -10.78 21.91 -18.98
N THR A 6 -9.93 22.73 -18.35
CA THR A 6 -9.17 22.30 -17.17
C THR A 6 -10.10 21.95 -16.01
N LEU A 7 -11.15 22.74 -15.80
CA LEU A 7 -12.14 22.49 -14.76
C LEU A 7 -12.95 21.20 -15.04
N LEU A 8 -13.37 21.00 -16.29
CA LEU A 8 -14.10 19.81 -16.74
C LEU A 8 -13.27 18.52 -16.70
N ASN A 9 -11.95 18.61 -16.83
CA ASN A 9 -11.10 17.42 -16.81
C ASN A 9 -10.66 17.05 -15.40
N TYR A 10 -10.34 18.04 -14.55
CA TYR A 10 -9.65 17.79 -13.29
C TYR A 10 -10.49 18.09 -12.04
N TYR A 11 -11.67 18.70 -12.20
CA TYR A 11 -12.60 19.02 -11.11
C TYR A 11 -11.91 19.72 -9.94
N ASN A 12 -10.98 20.64 -10.27
CA ASN A 12 -10.23 21.41 -9.30
C ASN A 12 -10.49 22.90 -9.53
N THR A 13 -11.27 23.52 -8.63
CA THR A 13 -11.66 24.93 -8.76
C THR A 13 -10.54 25.92 -8.42
N SER A 14 -9.36 25.47 -7.97
CA SER A 14 -8.21 26.34 -7.74
C SER A 14 -7.76 27.07 -9.01
N VAL A 15 -8.05 26.50 -10.19
CA VAL A 15 -7.78 27.13 -11.50
C VAL A 15 -8.56 28.43 -11.69
N LEU A 16 -9.67 28.59 -10.98
CA LEU A 16 -10.45 29.83 -10.98
C LEU A 16 -9.78 30.92 -10.15
N THR A 17 -8.79 30.65 -9.29
CA THR A 17 -8.19 31.66 -8.40
C THR A 17 -7.69 32.88 -9.19
N ASN A 18 -7.07 32.64 -10.34
CA ASN A 18 -6.51 33.68 -11.21
C ASN A 18 -7.41 34.05 -12.40
N ALA A 19 -8.62 33.49 -12.47
CA ALA A 19 -9.60 33.87 -13.50
C ALA A 19 -10.13 35.29 -13.24
N ASP A 20 -10.58 35.95 -14.31
CA ASP A 20 -11.22 37.26 -14.21
C ASP A 20 -12.55 37.18 -13.42
N SER A 21 -12.93 38.30 -12.80
CA SER A 21 -14.13 38.36 -11.94
C SER A 21 -15.42 38.12 -12.70
N THR A 22 -15.47 38.45 -13.99
CA THR A 22 -16.66 38.26 -14.83
C THR A 22 -16.89 36.76 -15.06
N LEU A 23 -15.84 36.02 -15.44
CA LEU A 23 -15.90 34.57 -15.61
C LEU A 23 -16.25 33.85 -14.30
N LYS A 24 -15.62 34.24 -13.18
CA LYS A 24 -15.96 33.69 -11.84
C LYS A 24 -17.44 33.87 -11.51
N SER A 25 -17.95 35.08 -11.72
CA SER A 25 -19.35 35.42 -11.42
C SER A 25 -20.32 34.65 -12.32
N ALA A 26 -20.01 34.56 -13.62
CA ALA A 26 -20.82 33.82 -14.59
C ALA A 26 -20.88 32.32 -14.25
N LEU A 27 -19.74 31.69 -13.94
CA LEU A 27 -19.68 30.28 -13.54
C LEU A 27 -20.43 30.01 -12.23
N LEU A 28 -20.32 30.93 -11.25
CA LEU A 28 -21.02 30.81 -9.98
C LEU A 28 -22.53 31.00 -10.13
N GLU A 29 -22.97 31.97 -10.92
CA GLU A 29 -24.39 32.20 -11.22
C GLU A 29 -24.99 30.98 -11.93
N GLU A 30 -24.30 30.43 -12.92
CA GLU A 30 -24.71 29.22 -13.63
C GLU A 30 -24.79 28.00 -12.70
N ALA A 31 -23.78 27.81 -11.85
CA ALA A 31 -23.77 26.73 -10.86
C ALA A 31 -24.95 26.83 -9.88
N ARG A 32 -25.33 28.05 -9.46
CA ARG A 32 -26.48 28.30 -8.57
C ARG A 32 -27.81 28.05 -9.26
N LYS A 33 -28.04 28.63 -10.45
CA LYS A 33 -29.28 28.43 -11.23
C LYS A 33 -29.58 26.94 -11.41
N CYS A 34 -28.55 26.20 -11.80
CA CYS A 34 -28.65 24.78 -11.98
C CYS A 34 -28.91 23.98 -10.69
N ALA A 35 -28.36 24.41 -9.56
CA ALA A 35 -28.57 23.72 -8.28
C ALA A 35 -30.01 23.86 -7.78
N ASP A 36 -30.67 24.97 -8.09
CA ASP A 36 -32.05 25.27 -7.67
C ASP A 36 -33.10 24.59 -8.57
N GLU A 37 -32.79 24.35 -9.86
CA GLU A 37 -33.77 23.89 -10.85
C GLU A 37 -33.94 22.36 -10.96
N ASN A 38 -32.99 21.56 -10.48
CA ASN A 38 -33.06 20.09 -10.63
C ASN A 38 -32.70 19.32 -9.34
N PRO A 39 -33.67 19.04 -8.46
CA PRO A 39 -33.48 18.03 -7.42
C PRO A 39 -33.44 16.64 -8.09
N ILE A 40 -32.23 16.17 -8.41
CA ILE A 40 -31.84 14.77 -8.67
C ILE A 40 -32.94 13.95 -9.38
N LYS A 41 -32.90 13.90 -10.72
CA LYS A 41 -33.83 13.07 -11.50
C LYS A 41 -33.74 11.59 -11.08
N ARG A 42 -34.91 10.97 -11.03
CA ARG A 42 -35.18 9.62 -10.49
C ARG A 42 -34.50 8.52 -11.33
N VAL A 43 -34.08 7.48 -10.62
CA VAL A 43 -33.59 6.20 -11.16
C VAL A 43 -34.53 5.70 -12.29
N GLY A 44 -33.99 5.50 -13.50
CA GLY A 44 -34.71 4.85 -14.62
C GLY A 44 -34.90 5.67 -15.89
N GLN A 45 -34.52 6.95 -15.94
CA GLN A 45 -34.43 7.66 -17.23
C GLN A 45 -33.10 7.35 -17.93
N PRO A 46 -33.09 7.16 -19.26
CA PRO A 46 -31.85 7.04 -20.03
C PRO A 46 -30.97 8.26 -19.77
N MET A 47 -29.65 8.05 -19.66
CA MET A 47 -28.63 9.08 -19.41
C MET A 47 -28.60 10.12 -20.54
N VAL A 48 -29.60 10.99 -20.60
CA VAL A 48 -29.55 12.27 -21.31
C VAL A 48 -28.59 13.13 -20.48
N GLU A 49 -27.45 13.50 -21.07
CA GLU A 49 -26.35 14.31 -20.52
C GLU A 49 -26.36 14.45 -18.99
N LEU A 50 -25.51 13.68 -18.30
CA LEU A 50 -25.34 13.82 -16.85
C LEU A 50 -25.15 15.29 -16.51
N GLU A 51 -26.18 15.84 -15.87
CA GLU A 51 -26.13 17.16 -15.31
C GLU A 51 -24.88 17.24 -14.41
N ARG A 52 -24.08 18.30 -14.58
CA ARG A 52 -22.76 18.43 -13.93
C ARG A 52 -22.85 18.78 -12.43
N THR A 53 -23.64 18.01 -11.69
CA THR A 53 -24.02 18.24 -10.29
C THR A 53 -22.83 18.40 -9.35
N VAL A 54 -21.84 17.52 -9.46
CA VAL A 54 -20.61 17.55 -8.66
C VAL A 54 -19.85 18.83 -8.96
N LEU A 55 -19.60 19.13 -10.24
CA LEU A 55 -18.83 20.32 -10.59
C LEU A 55 -19.49 21.62 -10.12
N LYS A 56 -20.81 21.73 -10.28
CA LYS A 56 -21.60 22.88 -9.78
C LYS A 56 -21.41 23.06 -8.28
N ARG A 57 -21.51 21.97 -7.51
CA ARG A 57 -21.31 22.02 -6.05
C ARG A 57 -19.89 22.42 -5.65
N LEU A 58 -18.88 21.96 -6.38
CA LEU A 58 -17.49 22.38 -6.14
C LEU A 58 -17.30 23.87 -6.38
N ILE A 59 -17.89 24.44 -7.44
CA ILE A 59 -17.87 25.89 -7.73
C ILE A 59 -18.57 26.67 -6.61
N ILE A 60 -19.72 26.20 -6.12
CA ILE A 60 -20.42 26.84 -4.99
C ILE A 60 -19.56 26.78 -3.71
N ASN A 61 -18.95 25.63 -3.44
CA ASN A 61 -18.07 25.47 -2.27
C ASN A 61 -16.86 26.41 -2.33
N LYS A 62 -16.33 26.68 -3.53
CA LYS A 62 -15.21 27.61 -3.74
C LYS A 62 -15.48 29.00 -3.17
N GLU A 63 -16.69 29.52 -3.37
CA GLU A 63 -17.09 30.85 -2.91
C GLU A 63 -17.09 30.95 -1.39
N THR A 64 -17.54 29.90 -0.70
CA THR A 64 -17.58 29.89 0.77
C THR A 64 -16.23 29.51 1.40
N ASN A 65 -15.37 28.82 0.65
CA ASN A 65 -14.06 28.28 1.02
C ASN A 65 -13.94 27.89 2.51
N LYS A 66 -14.78 26.94 2.94
CA LYS A 66 -14.80 26.46 4.33
C LYS A 66 -13.82 25.31 4.57
N LYS A 67 -12.82 25.13 3.71
CA LYS A 67 -11.80 24.10 3.89
C LYS A 67 -11.01 24.36 5.18
N PRO A 68 -10.60 23.32 5.91
CA PRO A 68 -9.87 23.51 7.15
C PRO A 68 -8.53 24.22 6.89
N ASN A 69 -8.19 25.13 7.80
CA ASN A 69 -6.90 25.83 7.85
C ASN A 69 -6.46 25.84 9.32
N VAL A 70 -5.43 25.07 9.61
CA VAL A 70 -4.97 24.76 10.97
C VAL A 70 -3.47 25.01 11.08
N ASP A 71 -2.98 25.27 12.29
CA ASP A 71 -1.55 25.43 12.56
C ASP A 71 -0.90 24.07 12.86
N CYS A 72 -1.68 23.10 13.34
CA CYS A 72 -1.21 21.74 13.65
C CYS A 72 -2.26 20.68 13.34
N ILE A 73 -1.82 19.57 12.72
CA ILE A 73 -2.59 18.34 12.61
C ILE A 73 -2.02 17.30 13.57
N GLY A 74 -2.80 16.92 14.58
CA GLY A 74 -2.44 15.85 15.50
C GLY A 74 -2.62 14.48 14.85
N GLY A 75 -1.59 13.65 14.93
CA GLY A 75 -1.69 12.23 14.65
C GLY A 75 -0.67 11.68 13.65
N PRO A 76 -0.81 11.98 12.35
CA PRO A 76 0.25 11.66 11.40
C PRO A 76 1.54 12.39 11.79
N PHE A 77 2.67 11.80 11.44
CA PHE A 77 3.99 12.36 11.73
C PHE A 77 4.79 12.70 10.47
N THR A 78 4.37 12.21 9.29
CA THR A 78 4.87 12.68 8.00
C THR A 78 3.72 13.16 7.11
N LEU A 79 3.94 14.26 6.38
CA LEU A 79 3.06 14.75 5.33
C LEU A 79 3.91 15.24 4.15
N THR A 80 3.58 14.80 2.94
CA THR A 80 4.23 15.27 1.71
C THR A 80 3.22 15.64 0.63
N MET A 81 3.51 16.67 -0.16
CA MET A 81 2.75 17.11 -1.33
C MET A 81 3.57 16.85 -2.60
N HIS A 82 3.03 16.05 -3.52
CA HIS A 82 3.69 15.64 -4.76
C HIS A 82 2.90 16.10 -5.97
N TRP A 83 3.60 16.57 -6.99
CA TRP A 83 2.98 17.01 -8.24
C TRP A 83 3.63 16.34 -9.44
N SER A 84 2.81 15.83 -10.36
CA SER A 84 3.26 15.48 -11.70
C SER A 84 2.53 16.28 -12.74
N LYS A 85 3.29 17.06 -13.49
CA LYS A 85 2.85 17.76 -14.67
C LYS A 85 2.47 16.82 -15.81
N TYR A 86 3.15 15.68 -15.93
CA TYR A 86 2.91 14.65 -16.94
C TYR A 86 1.57 13.93 -16.67
N TYR A 87 1.38 13.42 -15.45
CA TYR A 87 0.16 12.69 -15.09
C TYR A 87 -1.01 13.59 -14.68
N LYS A 88 -0.76 14.90 -14.48
CA LYS A 88 -1.74 15.87 -13.96
C LYS A 88 -2.34 15.42 -12.64
N LYS A 89 -1.48 15.00 -11.71
CA LYS A 89 -1.88 14.49 -10.39
C LYS A 89 -1.19 15.27 -9.29
N LEU A 90 -1.99 15.77 -8.34
CA LEU A 90 -1.56 16.37 -7.09
C LEU A 90 -1.90 15.39 -5.95
N ILE A 91 -0.87 14.93 -5.24
CA ILE A 91 -0.99 13.83 -4.26
C ILE A 91 -0.48 14.31 -2.91
N TYR A 92 -1.34 14.23 -1.89
CA TYR A 92 -0.96 14.38 -0.48
C TYR A 92 -0.82 13.00 0.15
N ILE A 93 0.27 12.76 0.88
CA ILE A 93 0.54 11.47 1.54
C ILE A 93 0.83 11.69 3.02
N PHE A 94 -0.07 11.19 3.86
CA PHE A 94 0.07 11.15 5.31
C PHE A 94 0.58 9.78 5.77
N GLY A 95 1.69 9.78 6.51
CA GLY A 95 2.21 8.61 7.21
C GLY A 95 1.91 8.65 8.70
N GLU A 96 1.47 7.53 9.26
CA GLU A 96 1.23 7.35 10.70
C GLU A 96 1.93 6.11 11.30
N GLU A 97 2.10 6.09 12.62
CA GLU A 97 2.62 4.94 13.39
C GLU A 97 1.49 4.09 14.01
N HIS A 98 0.24 4.30 13.58
CA HIS A 98 -0.97 3.67 14.12
C HIS A 98 -1.23 3.87 15.63
N ASP A 99 -0.58 4.86 16.26
CA ASP A 99 -0.87 5.25 17.65
C ASP A 99 -2.04 6.26 17.72
N ASN A 100 -2.71 6.33 18.85
CA ASN A 100 -3.71 7.32 19.20
C ASN A 100 -3.13 8.60 19.81
N VAL A 101 -1.87 8.59 20.26
CA VAL A 101 -1.22 9.76 20.87
C VAL A 101 -1.10 10.89 19.86
N THR A 102 -1.36 12.11 20.31
CA THR A 102 -1.06 13.36 19.61
C THR A 102 -0.28 14.27 20.56
N ASN A 103 0.74 14.95 20.07
CA ASN A 103 1.57 15.85 20.86
C ASN A 103 1.73 17.23 20.19
N CYS A 104 0.65 17.76 19.60
CA CYS A 104 0.66 19.11 19.04
C CYS A 104 1.08 20.13 20.13
N PRO A 105 2.05 21.03 19.85
CA PRO A 105 2.57 21.97 20.82
C PRO A 105 1.48 22.86 21.43
N PRO A 106 1.43 23.08 22.76
CA PRO A 106 0.39 23.84 23.48
C PRO A 106 0.14 25.24 22.90
N GLU A 107 1.18 25.90 22.39
CA GLU A 107 1.21 27.28 21.92
C GLU A 107 0.52 27.53 20.56
N LEU A 108 0.30 26.50 19.74
CA LEU A 108 -0.34 26.69 18.43
C LEU A 108 -1.85 26.93 18.58
N PRO A 109 -2.43 28.05 18.09
CA PRO A 109 -3.81 28.38 18.42
C PRO A 109 -4.85 27.50 17.71
N LYS A 110 -4.59 27.04 16.47
CA LYS A 110 -5.53 26.22 15.69
C LYS A 110 -5.03 24.80 15.52
N LYS A 111 -5.40 23.90 16.43
CA LYS A 111 -5.04 22.47 16.35
C LYS A 111 -6.25 21.64 16.00
N MET A 112 -6.02 20.56 15.26
CA MET A 112 -7.06 19.61 14.91
C MET A 112 -6.46 18.22 14.81
N ASN A 113 -7.11 17.19 15.35
CA ASN A 113 -6.69 15.82 15.06
C ASN A 113 -7.06 15.46 13.61
N ILE A 114 -6.31 14.57 12.99
CA ILE A 114 -6.49 14.23 11.57
C ILE A 114 -7.91 13.75 11.24
N GLU A 115 -8.58 13.05 12.13
CA GLU A 115 -9.93 12.51 11.89
C GLU A 115 -10.92 13.65 11.63
N LYS A 116 -10.85 14.69 12.46
CA LYS A 116 -11.65 15.90 12.30
C LYS A 116 -11.21 16.71 11.09
N TYR A 117 -9.91 16.83 10.84
CA TYR A 117 -9.38 17.57 9.69
C TYR A 117 -9.85 16.99 8.36
N LEU A 118 -9.72 15.67 8.18
CA LEU A 118 -10.18 14.98 6.98
C LEU A 118 -11.69 15.10 6.81
N LEU A 119 -12.47 14.94 7.89
CA LEU A 119 -13.93 15.11 7.82
C LEU A 119 -14.32 16.53 7.41
N ASP A 120 -13.75 17.55 8.06
CA ASP A 120 -14.02 18.95 7.75
C ASP A 120 -13.59 19.28 6.32
N PHE A 121 -12.49 18.69 5.83
CA PHE A 121 -12.08 18.78 4.43
C PHE A 121 -13.11 18.13 3.49
N PHE A 122 -13.51 16.87 3.73
CA PHE A 122 -14.46 16.14 2.87
C PHE A 122 -15.82 16.82 2.74
N LYS A 123 -16.28 17.48 3.81
CA LYS A 123 -17.56 18.22 3.82
C LYS A 123 -17.50 19.55 3.07
N ASN A 124 -16.33 20.20 3.04
CA ASN A 124 -16.18 21.59 2.62
C ASN A 124 -15.25 21.79 1.41
N THR A 125 -14.79 20.71 0.78
CA THR A 125 -13.86 20.77 -0.35
C THR A 125 -14.46 21.45 -1.59
N ASP A 126 -13.63 22.20 -2.31
CA ASP A 126 -13.88 22.83 -3.60
C ASP A 126 -13.20 22.04 -4.75
N VAL A 127 -12.68 20.84 -4.47
CA VAL A 127 -12.13 19.90 -5.46
C VAL A 127 -12.76 18.51 -5.34
N PHE A 128 -12.91 17.81 -6.46
CA PHE A 128 -13.21 16.38 -6.43
C PHE A 128 -11.97 15.59 -6.06
N TYR A 129 -12.03 14.77 -5.03
CA TYR A 129 -10.87 14.05 -4.50
C TYR A 129 -11.02 12.53 -4.56
N ASP A 130 -9.87 11.85 -4.64
CA ASP A 130 -9.73 10.43 -4.37
C ASP A 130 -8.99 10.25 -3.04
N PHE A 131 -9.66 9.64 -2.06
CA PHE A 131 -9.09 9.35 -0.75
C PHE A 131 -8.81 7.84 -0.62
N TYR A 132 -7.55 7.50 -0.37
CA TYR A 132 -7.08 6.13 -0.17
C TYR A 132 -6.71 5.95 1.29
N LEU A 133 -7.36 5.00 1.95
CA LEU A 133 -7.22 4.75 3.37
C LEU A 133 -6.82 3.29 3.62
N GLU A 134 -5.83 3.07 4.49
CA GLU A 134 -5.38 1.75 4.95
C GLU A 134 -6.41 1.05 5.86
N VAL A 135 -7.53 0.69 5.25
CA VAL A 135 -8.54 -0.17 5.84
C VAL A 135 -8.72 -1.41 4.99
N ARG A 136 -9.21 -2.47 5.62
CA ARG A 136 -9.59 -3.72 4.96
C ARG A 136 -10.83 -3.49 4.08
N PRO A 137 -11.16 -4.37 3.11
CA PRO A 137 -12.46 -4.36 2.46
C PRO A 137 -13.58 -4.69 3.46
N PHE A 138 -14.80 -4.27 3.11
CA PHE A 138 -15.99 -4.72 3.82
C PHE A 138 -16.18 -6.23 3.62
N ASN A 139 -16.21 -6.97 4.72
CA ASN A 139 -16.47 -8.39 4.76
C ASN A 139 -18.00 -8.60 4.84
N LYS A 140 -18.56 -9.31 3.85
CA LYS A 140 -20.01 -9.47 3.73
C LYS A 140 -20.56 -10.46 4.76
N GLN A 141 -19.76 -11.46 5.15
CA GLN A 141 -20.18 -12.50 6.09
C GLN A 141 -20.28 -11.97 7.53
N THR A 142 -19.29 -11.18 7.94
CA THR A 142 -19.22 -10.55 9.27
C THR A 142 -20.02 -9.25 9.34
N GLY A 143 -20.27 -8.61 8.20
CA GLY A 143 -20.99 -7.34 8.14
C GLY A 143 -20.17 -6.14 8.61
N ASP A 144 -18.84 -6.25 8.65
CA ASP A 144 -17.95 -5.19 9.08
C ASP A 144 -16.65 -5.12 8.26
N TYR A 145 -15.74 -4.23 8.67
CA TYR A 145 -14.44 -3.99 8.03
C TYR A 145 -13.29 -4.71 8.77
N GLY A 146 -13.60 -5.69 9.62
CA GLY A 146 -12.65 -6.42 10.45
C GLY A 146 -12.11 -5.62 11.63
N PHE A 147 -12.80 -4.56 12.09
CA PHE A 147 -12.38 -3.70 13.22
C PHE A 147 -12.73 -4.27 14.60
N GLN A 148 -13.28 -5.48 14.69
CA GLN A 148 -13.86 -5.98 15.94
C GLN A 148 -12.85 -6.21 17.08
N PHE A 149 -11.53 -6.22 16.83
CA PHE A 149 -10.57 -6.80 17.79
C PHE A 149 -9.31 -6.02 18.14
N SER A 150 -8.92 -4.98 17.41
CA SER A 150 -7.81 -4.10 17.80
C SER A 150 -8.35 -2.76 18.26
N GLY A 151 -7.98 -2.31 19.47
CA GLY A 151 -8.53 -1.12 20.13
C GLY A 151 -8.58 0.10 19.21
N ALA A 152 -9.50 1.04 19.49
CA ALA A 152 -9.88 2.21 18.69
C ALA A 152 -8.70 3.03 18.13
N GLY A 153 -7.99 2.49 17.15
CA GLY A 153 -6.89 3.13 16.47
C GLY A 153 -7.41 4.31 15.67
N ARG A 154 -6.50 5.20 15.30
CA ARG A 154 -6.83 6.41 14.54
C ARG A 154 -7.58 6.11 13.25
N ILE A 155 -7.17 5.09 12.49
CA ILE A 155 -7.89 4.63 11.30
C ILE A 155 -9.35 4.28 11.60
N THR A 156 -9.60 3.56 12.69
CA THR A 156 -10.96 3.22 13.13
C THR A 156 -11.75 4.47 13.48
N LYS A 157 -11.13 5.47 14.12
CA LYS A 157 -11.76 6.76 14.39
C LYS A 157 -12.10 7.51 13.10
N ILE A 158 -11.19 7.58 12.13
CA ILE A 158 -11.47 8.14 10.79
C ILE A 158 -12.71 7.47 10.17
N MET A 159 -12.82 6.15 10.29
CA MET A 159 -13.95 5.38 9.76
C MET A 159 -15.27 5.65 10.48
N MET A 160 -15.23 5.86 11.80
CA MET A 160 -16.40 6.00 12.66
C MET A 160 -16.86 7.46 12.85
N GLU A 161 -16.01 8.43 12.51
CA GLU A 161 -16.31 9.87 12.66
C GLU A 161 -17.61 10.25 11.91
N ASP A 162 -18.39 11.16 12.52
CA ASP A 162 -19.65 11.71 11.96
C ASP A 162 -20.63 10.65 11.43
N GLN A 163 -21.08 9.78 12.34
CA GLN A 163 -22.01 8.70 12.01
C GLN A 163 -21.48 7.83 10.86
N HIS A 164 -20.20 7.45 10.95
CA HIS A 164 -19.55 6.59 9.98
C HIS A 164 -19.46 7.21 8.58
N PHE A 165 -19.08 8.49 8.46
CA PHE A 165 -19.02 9.19 7.17
C PHE A 165 -18.15 8.44 6.15
N VAL A 166 -16.90 8.16 6.50
CA VAL A 166 -15.93 7.51 5.61
C VAL A 166 -16.40 6.11 5.24
N GLN A 167 -16.87 5.35 6.23
CA GLN A 167 -17.44 4.02 5.98
C GLN A 167 -18.59 4.05 4.97
N ASN A 168 -19.53 4.99 5.13
CA ASN A 168 -20.65 5.15 4.19
C ASN A 168 -20.18 5.51 2.77
N CYS A 169 -19.05 6.20 2.63
CA CYS A 169 -18.53 6.60 1.33
C CYS A 169 -17.63 5.53 0.67
N ILE A 170 -17.15 4.54 1.43
CA ILE A 170 -16.43 3.38 0.90
C ILE A 170 -17.40 2.26 0.48
N GLN A 171 -18.45 2.01 1.28
CA GLN A 171 -19.38 0.89 1.07
C GLN A 171 -20.17 1.03 -0.23
N SER A 172 -20.21 -0.03 -1.05
CA SER A 172 -20.91 -0.02 -2.35
C SER A 172 -22.38 0.38 -2.27
N ARG A 173 -23.07 0.01 -1.19
CA ARG A 173 -24.50 0.30 -0.98
C ARG A 173 -24.80 1.76 -0.62
N THR A 174 -23.83 2.47 -0.04
CA THR A 174 -24.05 3.79 0.57
C THR A 174 -23.20 4.90 -0.05
N ARG A 175 -22.18 4.55 -0.85
CA ARG A 175 -21.25 5.51 -1.50
C ARG A 175 -21.89 6.45 -2.52
N ASN A 176 -23.12 6.18 -2.95
CA ASN A 176 -23.88 7.05 -3.87
C ASN A 176 -24.77 8.06 -3.13
N LYS A 177 -24.69 8.14 -1.79
CA LYS A 177 -25.39 9.18 -1.02
C LYS A 177 -24.78 10.56 -1.34
N ILE A 178 -25.61 11.61 -1.30
CA ILE A 178 -25.24 13.02 -1.53
C ILE A 178 -24.01 13.49 -0.73
N LYS A 179 -23.79 12.93 0.46
CA LYS A 179 -22.65 13.30 1.32
C LYS A 179 -21.30 12.79 0.79
N CYS A 180 -21.31 11.84 -0.14
CA CYS A 180 -20.14 11.19 -0.72
C CYS A 180 -19.85 11.61 -2.17
N GLU A 181 -20.61 12.56 -2.73
CA GLU A 181 -20.54 12.90 -4.16
C GLU A 181 -19.31 13.73 -4.55
N LEU A 182 -18.68 14.38 -3.57
CA LEU A 182 -17.51 15.23 -3.80
C LEU A 182 -16.20 14.45 -3.85
N GLY A 183 -16.24 13.11 -3.78
CA GLY A 183 -15.05 12.30 -3.91
C GLY A 183 -15.31 10.80 -4.03
N ARG A 184 -14.21 10.06 -4.11
CA ARG A 184 -14.18 8.59 -4.05
C ARG A 184 -13.32 8.18 -2.88
N ILE A 185 -13.84 7.31 -2.03
CA ILE A 185 -13.04 6.73 -0.94
C ILE A 185 -12.77 5.27 -1.24
N HIS A 186 -11.51 4.89 -1.10
CA HIS A 186 -10.99 3.55 -1.40
C HIS A 186 -10.31 2.97 -0.17
N PHE A 187 -10.61 1.70 0.11
CA PHE A 187 -9.76 0.88 0.97
C PHE A 187 -8.53 0.42 0.18
N ILE A 188 -7.40 0.19 0.84
CA ILE A 188 -6.17 -0.29 0.18
C ILE A 188 -5.67 -1.63 0.73
N ASP A 189 -6.06 -2.04 1.94
CA ASP A 189 -5.67 -3.36 2.46
C ASP A 189 -6.54 -4.45 1.88
N ILE A 190 -6.10 -5.03 0.76
CA ILE A 190 -6.84 -6.09 0.09
C ILE A 190 -6.61 -7.48 0.69
N ARG A 191 -5.63 -7.65 1.60
CA ARG A 191 -5.14 -8.97 2.04
C ARG A 191 -6.16 -9.81 2.84
N LYS A 192 -7.33 -9.26 3.17
CA LYS A 192 -8.43 -9.94 3.87
C LYS A 192 -9.76 -9.97 3.09
N ASN A 193 -9.70 -9.90 1.76
CA ASN A 193 -10.90 -9.93 0.92
C ASN A 193 -11.44 -11.36 0.71
N GLU A 194 -12.66 -11.64 1.19
CA GLU A 194 -13.29 -12.97 1.10
C GLU A 194 -13.53 -13.45 -0.34
N ASN A 195 -13.64 -12.53 -1.29
CA ASN A 195 -13.91 -12.86 -2.70
C ASN A 195 -12.62 -12.96 -3.52
N VAL A 196 -11.47 -12.94 -2.86
CA VAL A 196 -10.16 -12.94 -3.51
C VAL A 196 -9.36 -14.08 -2.95
N LYS A 197 -8.77 -14.88 -3.84
CA LYS A 197 -7.74 -15.84 -3.48
C LYS A 197 -6.54 -15.07 -2.92
N ILE A 198 -6.33 -15.18 -1.62
CA ILE A 198 -5.19 -14.59 -0.94
C ILE A 198 -3.99 -15.54 -1.01
N ASN A 199 -2.78 -14.98 -1.04
CA ASN A 199 -1.55 -15.76 -1.10
C ASN A 199 -1.24 -16.41 0.26
N ASN A 200 -0.31 -17.37 0.27
CA ASN A 200 0.01 -18.14 1.47
C ASN A 200 0.66 -17.27 2.55
N ALA A 201 1.48 -16.29 2.15
CA ALA A 201 2.08 -15.32 3.08
C ALA A 201 1.03 -14.47 3.82
N SER A 202 -0.06 -14.05 3.14
CA SER A 202 -1.18 -13.34 3.77
C SER A 202 -1.95 -14.24 4.71
N VAL A 203 -2.17 -15.51 4.36
CA VAL A 203 -2.85 -16.48 5.25
C VAL A 203 -2.03 -16.72 6.51
N PHE A 204 -0.71 -16.93 6.35
CA PHE A 204 0.23 -17.04 7.45
C PHE A 204 0.13 -15.83 8.38
N SER A 205 0.29 -14.62 7.83
CA SER A 205 0.29 -13.37 8.61
C SER A 205 -1.05 -13.19 9.33
N ASN A 206 -2.18 -13.41 8.63
CA ASN A 206 -3.51 -13.25 9.21
C ASN A 206 -3.78 -14.21 10.37
N LEU A 207 -3.36 -15.48 10.24
CA LEU A 207 -3.53 -16.45 11.32
C LEU A 207 -2.56 -16.20 12.47
N PHE A 208 -1.35 -15.72 12.16
CA PHE A 208 -0.39 -15.34 13.18
C PHE A 208 -0.82 -14.07 13.95
N ASP A 209 -1.39 -13.07 13.29
CA ASP A 209 -1.97 -11.89 13.97
C ASP A 209 -3.04 -12.32 14.98
N ILE A 210 -3.89 -13.28 14.61
CA ILE A 210 -4.92 -13.82 15.51
C ILE A 210 -4.28 -14.52 16.72
N LEU A 211 -3.16 -15.21 16.52
CA LEU A 211 -2.36 -15.80 17.59
C LEU A 211 -1.77 -14.73 18.50
N ASP A 212 -1.12 -13.71 17.93
CA ASP A 212 -0.45 -12.65 18.68
C ASP A 212 -1.45 -11.78 19.47
N GLU A 213 -2.52 -11.31 18.83
CA GLU A 213 -3.54 -10.43 19.42
C GLU A 213 -4.32 -11.10 20.55
N LYS A 214 -4.83 -12.32 20.33
CA LYS A 214 -5.69 -12.98 21.32
C LYS A 214 -4.94 -13.36 22.59
N HIS A 215 -3.62 -13.48 22.51
CA HIS A 215 -2.90 -14.32 23.45
C HIS A 215 -1.57 -13.77 23.95
N ILE A 216 -0.69 -13.26 23.08
CA ILE A 216 0.59 -12.67 23.51
C ILE A 216 0.32 -11.33 24.19
N PHE A 217 -0.51 -10.48 23.59
CA PHE A 217 -0.79 -9.15 24.11
C PHE A 217 -1.55 -9.15 25.46
N LYS A 218 -2.46 -10.12 25.66
CA LYS A 218 -3.20 -10.24 26.93
C LYS A 218 -2.30 -10.66 28.09
N VAL A 219 -1.42 -11.63 27.86
CA VAL A 219 -0.55 -12.12 28.93
C VAL A 219 0.58 -11.14 29.20
N TYR A 220 1.17 -10.56 28.15
CA TYR A 220 2.20 -9.54 28.27
C TYR A 220 1.74 -8.32 29.09
N ASN A 221 0.52 -7.81 28.83
CA ASN A 221 -0.03 -6.67 29.56
C ASN A 221 -0.46 -6.98 30.99
N GLN A 222 -0.83 -8.22 31.29
CA GLN A 222 -1.22 -8.61 32.63
C GLN A 222 0.01 -8.74 33.55
N GLU A 223 1.13 -9.23 33.02
CA GLU A 223 2.37 -9.44 33.77
C GLU A 223 3.28 -8.20 33.83
N TYR A 224 3.21 -7.29 32.84
CA TYR A 224 3.86 -5.98 32.93
C TYR A 224 3.33 -5.14 34.10
N LYS A 225 2.03 -5.29 34.43
CA LYS A 225 1.43 -4.69 35.63
C LYS A 225 1.92 -5.32 36.94
N GLU A 226 2.49 -6.53 36.89
CA GLU A 226 2.99 -7.26 38.07
C GLU A 226 4.50 -7.05 38.31
N GLY A 227 5.19 -6.23 37.49
CA GLY A 227 6.60 -5.87 37.71
C GLY A 227 7.61 -7.00 37.46
N ILE A 228 7.25 -7.97 36.62
CA ILE A 228 8.16 -9.07 36.26
C ILE A 228 9.15 -8.57 35.19
N ASP A 229 10.40 -8.33 35.56
CA ASP A 229 11.46 -7.83 34.67
C ASP A 229 12.13 -8.91 33.80
N ASP A 230 11.80 -10.20 34.00
CA ASP A 230 12.43 -11.31 33.30
C ASP A 230 11.49 -11.88 32.21
N PRO A 231 11.76 -11.64 30.90
CA PRO A 231 10.97 -12.17 29.80
C PRO A 231 10.86 -13.70 29.80
N SER A 232 11.87 -14.41 30.30
CA SER A 232 11.88 -15.88 30.31
C SER A 232 10.88 -16.47 31.29
N LYS A 233 10.54 -15.76 32.38
CA LYS A 233 9.52 -16.17 33.35
C LYS A 233 8.09 -15.89 32.88
N LYS A 234 7.91 -14.96 31.92
CA LYS A 234 6.61 -14.55 31.36
C LYS A 234 5.98 -15.62 30.46
N PHE A 235 6.79 -16.33 29.69
CA PHE A 235 6.28 -17.36 28.77
C PHE A 235 5.77 -18.62 29.48
N ILE A 236 6.31 -18.96 30.66
CA ILE A 236 6.03 -20.21 31.39
C ILE A 236 4.55 -20.38 31.76
N LYS A 237 3.80 -19.29 31.96
CA LYS A 237 2.38 -19.34 32.35
C LYS A 237 1.44 -19.55 31.15
N ILE A 238 1.82 -19.04 29.98
CA ILE A 238 1.11 -19.19 28.70
C ILE A 238 1.13 -20.64 28.22
N GLU A 239 2.28 -21.28 28.41
CA GLU A 239 2.61 -22.63 27.94
C GLU A 239 1.69 -23.74 28.49
N LYS A 240 0.99 -23.50 29.59
CA LYS A 240 0.12 -24.50 30.24
C LYS A 240 -1.34 -24.44 29.83
N ASP A 241 -1.75 -23.48 29.00
CA ASP A 241 -3.14 -23.36 28.57
C ASP A 241 -3.41 -24.23 27.32
N PRO A 242 -4.23 -25.28 27.42
CA PRO A 242 -4.48 -26.22 26.32
C PRO A 242 -4.99 -25.56 25.04
N ARG A 243 -5.65 -24.40 25.15
CA ARG A 243 -6.18 -23.64 24.00
C ARG A 243 -5.07 -23.21 23.05
N TYR A 244 -3.87 -22.97 23.56
CA TYR A 244 -2.71 -22.55 22.78
C TYR A 244 -2.12 -23.69 21.97
N GLN A 245 -2.01 -24.87 22.59
CA GLN A 245 -1.58 -26.08 21.88
C GLN A 245 -2.56 -26.42 20.77
N THR A 246 -3.87 -26.34 21.05
CA THR A 246 -4.91 -26.51 20.02
C THR A 246 -4.73 -25.49 18.90
N PHE A 247 -4.56 -24.20 19.21
CA PHE A 247 -4.39 -23.18 18.18
C PHE A 247 -3.15 -23.42 17.32
N LEU A 248 -1.98 -23.72 17.91
CA LEU A 248 -0.76 -23.98 17.13
C LEU A 248 -0.90 -25.23 16.27
N CYS A 249 -1.54 -26.28 16.80
CA CYS A 249 -1.91 -27.43 15.99
C CYS A 249 -2.81 -27.01 14.81
N ASP A 250 -3.83 -26.19 15.03
CA ASP A 250 -4.72 -25.71 13.97
C ASP A 250 -3.98 -24.79 12.97
N PHE A 251 -3.05 -23.97 13.45
CA PHE A 251 -2.20 -23.10 12.65
C PHE A 251 -1.33 -23.91 11.69
N PHE A 252 -0.62 -24.94 12.20
CA PHE A 252 0.23 -25.78 11.36
C PHE A 252 -0.54 -26.81 10.52
N LYS A 253 -1.75 -27.21 10.94
CA LYS A 253 -2.67 -28.01 10.12
C LYS A 253 -3.26 -27.24 8.93
N ASN A 254 -3.14 -25.91 8.90
CA ASN A 254 -3.55 -25.14 7.76
C ASN A 254 -2.56 -25.35 6.59
N ASP A 255 -3.04 -25.95 5.49
CA ASP A 255 -2.21 -26.31 4.34
C ASP A 255 -1.48 -25.10 3.72
N GLN A 256 -2.08 -23.91 3.74
CA GLN A 256 -1.45 -22.71 3.18
C GLN A 256 -0.33 -22.19 4.07
N VAL A 257 -0.52 -22.19 5.39
CA VAL A 257 0.53 -21.88 6.38
C VAL A 257 1.70 -22.84 6.20
N ARG A 258 1.41 -24.15 6.19
CA ARG A 258 2.41 -25.20 6.01
C ARG A 258 3.17 -25.04 4.71
N THR A 259 2.47 -24.82 3.60
CA THR A 259 3.07 -24.59 2.28
C THR A 259 3.98 -23.36 2.31
N CYS A 260 3.52 -22.24 2.91
CA CYS A 260 4.31 -21.02 3.05
C CYS A 260 5.64 -21.30 3.76
N ILE A 261 5.60 -21.90 4.95
CA ILE A 261 6.80 -22.14 5.77
C ILE A 261 7.74 -23.13 5.07
N ILE A 262 7.21 -24.22 4.50
CA ILE A 262 8.01 -25.22 3.79
C ILE A 262 8.71 -24.59 2.58
N GLU A 263 8.00 -23.84 1.73
CA GLU A 263 8.61 -23.20 0.57
C GLU A 263 9.62 -22.15 0.99
N PHE A 264 9.31 -21.34 2.02
CA PHE A 264 10.21 -20.34 2.54
C PHE A 264 11.50 -20.94 3.13
N SER A 265 11.41 -22.09 3.82
CA SER A 265 12.58 -22.81 4.37
C SER A 265 13.53 -23.35 3.31
N LYS A 266 13.05 -23.56 2.07
CA LYS A 266 13.85 -24.08 0.94
C LYS A 266 14.68 -23.01 0.25
N ILE A 267 14.49 -21.74 0.61
CA ILE A 267 15.30 -20.64 0.06
C ILE A 267 16.74 -20.83 0.55
N GLU A 268 17.72 -20.77 -0.34
CA GLU A 268 19.16 -20.86 -0.01
C GLU A 268 19.96 -19.74 -0.64
N ASN A 269 19.37 -19.08 -1.64
CA ASN A 269 19.98 -18.03 -2.42
C ASN A 269 18.94 -17.02 -2.91
N GLU A 270 19.45 -15.98 -3.55
CA GLU A 270 18.70 -14.84 -4.08
C GLU A 270 17.64 -15.23 -5.11
N GLU A 271 17.99 -16.14 -6.02
CA GLU A 271 17.11 -16.59 -7.10
C GLU A 271 15.88 -17.32 -6.55
N GLN A 272 16.07 -18.23 -5.59
CA GLN A 272 14.96 -18.94 -4.95
C GLN A 272 14.06 -18.01 -4.13
N TYR A 273 14.64 -16.99 -3.50
CA TYR A 273 13.88 -15.98 -2.77
C TYR A 273 12.97 -15.17 -3.73
N TYR A 274 13.51 -14.74 -4.87
CA TYR A 274 12.71 -14.04 -5.88
C TYR A 274 11.65 -14.93 -6.48
N HIS A 275 11.97 -16.19 -6.75
CA HIS A 275 11.00 -17.17 -7.23
C HIS A 275 9.82 -17.31 -6.28
N PHE A 276 10.09 -17.45 -4.97
CA PHE A 276 9.07 -17.53 -3.93
C PHE A 276 8.15 -16.30 -3.92
N TRP A 277 8.72 -15.09 -3.81
CA TRP A 277 7.90 -13.87 -3.73
C TRP A 277 7.20 -13.52 -5.02
N TYR A 278 7.81 -13.77 -6.18
CA TYR A 278 7.15 -13.60 -7.47
C TYR A 278 5.92 -14.50 -7.56
N LYS A 279 6.03 -15.76 -7.13
CA LYS A 279 4.91 -16.70 -7.04
C LYS A 279 3.84 -16.18 -6.06
N GLU A 280 4.22 -15.79 -4.86
CA GLU A 280 3.26 -15.29 -3.85
C GLU A 280 2.56 -13.99 -4.29
N PHE A 281 3.25 -13.09 -5.00
CA PHE A 281 2.66 -11.87 -5.54
C PHE A 281 1.70 -12.17 -6.70
N ASN A 282 2.11 -13.03 -7.64
CA ASN A 282 1.27 -13.40 -8.79
C ASN A 282 0.08 -14.30 -8.42
N ASN A 283 0.21 -15.09 -7.36
CA ASN A 283 -0.90 -15.86 -6.79
C ASN A 283 -2.04 -14.94 -6.30
N TYR A 284 -1.74 -13.66 -6.05
CA TYR A 284 -2.74 -12.65 -5.76
C TYR A 284 -3.34 -12.10 -7.07
N THR A 285 -4.12 -12.94 -7.77
CA THR A 285 -4.65 -12.66 -9.11
C THR A 285 -5.43 -11.35 -9.20
N PHE A 286 -6.24 -11.04 -8.17
CA PHE A 286 -7.01 -9.80 -8.12
C PHE A 286 -6.13 -8.54 -8.17
N ASN A 287 -4.96 -8.57 -7.52
CA ASN A 287 -4.03 -7.45 -7.51
C ASN A 287 -3.39 -7.28 -8.87
N ILE A 288 -2.90 -8.39 -9.45
CA ILE A 288 -2.33 -8.41 -10.80
C ILE A 288 -3.33 -7.87 -11.84
N GLU A 289 -4.60 -8.28 -11.78
CA GLU A 289 -5.64 -7.73 -12.64
C GLU A 289 -5.78 -6.21 -12.50
N LYS A 290 -5.65 -5.67 -11.28
CA LYS A 290 -5.79 -4.22 -11.07
C LYS A 290 -4.57 -3.49 -11.60
N ILE A 291 -3.38 -4.03 -11.39
CA ILE A 291 -2.13 -3.51 -11.94
C ILE A 291 -2.18 -3.52 -13.47
N LYS A 292 -2.65 -4.60 -14.11
CA LYS A 292 -2.83 -4.68 -15.56
C LYS A 292 -3.80 -3.62 -16.11
N LYS A 293 -4.81 -3.20 -15.32
CA LYS A 293 -5.76 -2.14 -15.68
C LYS A 293 -5.22 -0.72 -15.44
N SER A 294 -4.05 -0.59 -14.84
CA SER A 294 -3.35 0.69 -14.71
C SER A 294 -2.60 1.00 -15.98
N PHE A 295 -2.63 2.25 -16.43
CA PHE A 295 -1.87 2.69 -17.61
C PHE A 295 -0.35 2.78 -17.34
N ILE A 296 0.10 2.49 -16.11
CA ILE A 296 1.51 2.31 -15.74
C ILE A 296 1.76 0.94 -15.08
N GLY A 297 0.96 -0.07 -15.43
CA GLY A 297 1.03 -1.38 -14.80
C GLY A 297 2.43 -2.01 -14.84
N LYS A 298 3.18 -1.78 -15.91
CA LYS A 298 4.55 -2.30 -16.10
C LYS A 298 5.53 -1.67 -15.11
N GLU A 299 5.48 -0.36 -14.93
CA GLU A 299 6.30 0.40 -13.98
C GLU A 299 6.02 -0.08 -12.56
N ILE A 300 4.75 -0.29 -12.22
CA ILE A 300 4.35 -0.83 -10.90
C ILE A 300 4.96 -2.22 -10.67
N ILE A 301 4.86 -3.15 -11.64
CA ILE A 301 5.42 -4.51 -11.50
C ILE A 301 6.94 -4.46 -11.34
N ASN A 302 7.63 -3.65 -12.16
CA ASN A 302 9.08 -3.53 -12.09
C ASN A 302 9.52 -2.98 -10.73
N PHE A 303 8.86 -1.92 -10.27
CA PHE A 303 9.15 -1.33 -8.96
C PHE A 303 8.94 -2.33 -7.82
N ILE A 304 7.83 -3.07 -7.81
CA ILE A 304 7.56 -4.09 -6.78
C ILE A 304 8.63 -5.17 -6.80
N ASN A 305 9.01 -5.65 -7.98
CA ASN A 305 10.10 -6.62 -8.11
C ASN A 305 11.42 -6.07 -7.57
N ASP A 306 11.72 -4.79 -7.81
CA ASP A 306 12.92 -4.17 -7.26
C ASP A 306 12.85 -3.97 -5.75
N GLN A 307 11.69 -3.65 -5.17
CA GLN A 307 11.50 -3.63 -3.72
C GLN A 307 11.69 -5.04 -3.11
N ILE A 308 11.14 -6.09 -3.73
CA ILE A 308 11.38 -7.48 -3.29
C ILE A 308 12.88 -7.77 -3.26
N LYS A 309 13.65 -7.33 -4.27
CA LYS A 309 15.11 -7.49 -4.30
C LYS A 309 15.81 -6.83 -3.13
N LEU A 310 15.39 -5.63 -2.74
CA LEU A 310 16.00 -4.92 -1.62
C LEU A 310 15.73 -5.60 -0.27
N LEU A 311 14.62 -6.33 -0.14
CA LEU A 311 14.28 -7.10 1.07
C LEU A 311 15.08 -8.42 1.20
N PHE A 312 15.79 -8.84 0.15
CA PHE A 312 16.62 -10.03 0.17
C PHE A 312 17.89 -9.84 1.00
N PHE A 313 17.83 -9.84 2.34
CA PHE A 313 19.06 -9.91 3.16
C PHE A 313 18.77 -10.31 4.61
N ASN A 314 18.52 -11.61 4.87
CA ASN A 314 18.74 -12.14 6.23
C ASN A 314 18.94 -13.66 6.30
N LYS A 315 20.21 -14.13 6.28
CA LYS A 315 20.54 -15.55 6.45
C LYS A 315 20.00 -16.13 7.78
N LYS A 316 19.83 -15.29 8.82
CA LYS A 316 19.28 -15.69 10.12
C LYS A 316 17.83 -16.17 9.99
N ILE A 317 17.00 -15.43 9.25
CA ILE A 317 15.57 -15.70 9.10
C ILE A 317 15.33 -17.01 8.35
N ASN A 318 16.16 -17.28 7.36
CA ASN A 318 16.12 -18.55 6.63
C ASN A 318 16.40 -19.75 7.54
N ASN A 319 17.43 -19.65 8.39
CA ASN A 319 17.75 -20.70 9.35
C ASN A 319 16.61 -20.91 10.35
N MET A 320 15.98 -19.82 10.83
CA MET A 320 14.79 -19.91 11.68
C MET A 320 13.63 -20.64 11.00
N ALA A 321 13.37 -20.37 9.72
CA ALA A 321 12.35 -21.09 8.97
C ALA A 321 12.64 -22.60 8.86
N LYS A 322 13.89 -22.99 8.65
CA LYS A 322 14.33 -24.41 8.64
C LYS A 322 14.13 -25.08 9.99
N GLU A 323 14.41 -24.37 11.08
CA GLU A 323 14.15 -24.85 12.44
C GLU A 323 12.64 -25.05 12.68
N ILE A 324 11.80 -24.10 12.25
CA ILE A 324 10.34 -24.25 12.31
C ILE A 324 9.89 -25.50 11.53
N VAL A 325 10.35 -25.70 10.30
CA VAL A 325 9.97 -26.89 9.50
C VAL A 325 10.35 -28.20 10.16
N THR A 326 11.52 -28.27 10.78
CA THR A 326 11.95 -29.45 11.53
C THR A 326 10.98 -29.77 12.68
N ASN A 327 10.47 -28.72 13.33
CA ASN A 327 9.50 -28.85 14.41
C ASN A 327 8.07 -29.11 13.92
N ILE A 328 7.67 -28.65 12.72
CA ILE A 328 6.31 -28.87 12.17
C ILE A 328 5.95 -30.35 12.17
N THR A 329 6.83 -31.22 11.66
CA THR A 329 6.53 -32.67 11.60
C THR A 329 6.32 -33.28 12.98
N TYR A 330 7.08 -32.82 13.98
CA TYR A 330 6.90 -33.24 15.38
C TYR A 330 5.56 -32.75 15.95
N ILE A 331 5.20 -31.49 15.70
CA ILE A 331 3.97 -30.86 16.18
C ILE A 331 2.73 -31.49 15.54
N GLU A 332 2.78 -31.75 14.23
CA GLU A 332 1.69 -32.39 13.48
C GLU A 332 1.37 -33.79 14.01
N THR A 333 2.41 -34.57 14.32
CA THR A 333 2.27 -35.98 14.69
C THR A 333 1.87 -36.16 16.14
N THR A 334 2.38 -35.33 17.03
CA THR A 334 2.17 -35.51 18.47
C THR A 334 1.02 -34.65 18.97
N CYS A 335 0.90 -33.38 18.51
CA CYS A 335 0.10 -32.35 19.17
C CYS A 335 0.25 -32.31 20.71
N ASP A 336 1.27 -32.99 21.24
CA ASP A 336 1.52 -33.24 22.64
C ASP A 336 2.75 -32.43 23.06
N ILE A 337 2.77 -32.11 24.35
CA ILE A 337 3.58 -31.11 25.04
C ILE A 337 5.01 -30.99 24.47
N ILE A 338 5.19 -30.04 23.55
CA ILE A 338 6.48 -29.41 23.27
C ILE A 338 7.03 -28.96 24.63
N THR A 339 8.30 -29.26 24.95
CA THR A 339 8.87 -28.80 26.22
C THR A 339 8.81 -27.27 26.30
N THR A 340 8.69 -26.72 27.51
CA THR A 340 8.49 -25.27 27.74
C THR A 340 9.52 -24.40 27.01
N SER A 341 10.79 -24.82 26.97
CA SER A 341 11.85 -24.09 26.27
C SER A 341 11.68 -24.11 24.74
N ASP A 342 11.22 -25.22 24.17
CA ASP A 342 11.08 -25.38 22.72
C ASP A 342 9.88 -24.56 22.20
N TYR A 343 8.85 -24.39 23.04
CA TYR A 343 7.66 -23.63 22.71
C TYR A 343 7.92 -22.13 22.59
N SER A 344 8.56 -21.54 23.60
CA SER A 344 8.95 -20.13 23.60
C SER A 344 9.85 -19.77 22.42
N ALA A 345 10.84 -20.62 22.14
CA ALA A 345 11.73 -20.46 20.99
C ALA A 345 10.95 -20.51 19.66
N MET A 346 10.01 -21.43 19.53
CA MET A 346 9.17 -21.54 18.33
C MET A 346 8.28 -20.30 18.13
N LEU A 347 7.63 -19.78 19.17
CA LEU A 347 6.83 -18.55 19.04
C LEU A 347 7.69 -17.36 18.64
N TYR A 348 8.89 -17.24 19.23
CA TYR A 348 9.86 -16.23 18.83
C TYR A 348 10.23 -16.37 17.35
N PHE A 349 10.52 -17.58 16.87
CA PHE A 349 10.83 -17.82 15.46
C PHE A 349 9.64 -17.55 14.54
N LEU A 350 8.43 -17.97 14.91
CA LEU A 350 7.22 -17.69 14.15
C LEU A 350 7.00 -16.18 14.03
N ARG A 351 7.26 -15.43 15.10
CA ARG A 351 7.19 -13.97 15.07
C ARG A 351 8.22 -13.36 14.13
N GLU A 352 9.48 -13.76 14.22
CA GLU A 352 10.54 -13.23 13.34
C GLU A 352 10.27 -13.59 11.86
N VAL A 353 9.73 -14.77 11.59
CA VAL A 353 9.28 -15.16 10.24
C VAL A 353 8.05 -14.35 9.81
N SER A 354 7.09 -14.14 10.71
CA SER A 354 5.91 -13.31 10.43
C SER A 354 6.29 -11.88 10.07
N ASP A 355 7.11 -11.23 10.90
CA ASP A 355 7.58 -9.86 10.67
C ASP A 355 8.28 -9.74 9.31
N PHE A 356 9.06 -10.76 8.93
CA PHE A 356 9.70 -10.82 7.62
C PHE A 356 8.71 -11.01 6.47
N LEU A 357 7.74 -11.91 6.61
CA LEU A 357 6.74 -12.17 5.58
C LEU A 357 5.83 -10.94 5.40
N ILE A 358 5.47 -10.26 6.48
CA ILE A 358 4.69 -9.01 6.46
C ILE A 358 5.42 -7.95 5.60
N ASP A 359 6.74 -7.86 5.74
CA ASP A 359 7.56 -6.89 5.04
C ASP A 359 7.60 -7.04 3.52
N ALA A 360 7.53 -8.25 2.98
CA ALA A 360 7.40 -8.38 1.52
C ALA A 360 5.92 -8.42 1.11
N ASN A 361 5.04 -8.97 1.95
CA ASN A 361 3.63 -9.11 1.61
C ASN A 361 2.87 -7.78 1.60
N TYR A 362 3.35 -6.73 2.27
CA TYR A 362 2.74 -5.40 2.17
C TYR A 362 2.80 -4.82 0.75
N LEU A 363 3.78 -5.25 -0.07
CA LEU A 363 3.91 -4.81 -1.47
C LEU A 363 2.70 -5.21 -2.33
N VAL A 364 1.94 -6.22 -1.91
CA VAL A 364 0.65 -6.57 -2.52
C VAL A 364 -0.34 -5.41 -2.43
N MET A 365 -0.46 -4.79 -1.25
CA MET A 365 -1.32 -3.63 -1.06
C MET A 365 -0.77 -2.41 -1.79
N ASP A 366 0.55 -2.24 -1.80
CA ASP A 366 1.17 -1.08 -2.43
C ASP A 366 0.95 -1.11 -3.94
N GLY A 367 1.14 -2.27 -4.57
CA GLY A 367 0.80 -2.45 -5.98
C GLY A 367 -0.66 -2.16 -6.29
N TYR A 368 -1.57 -2.58 -5.41
CA TYR A 368 -3.00 -2.28 -5.55
C TYR A 368 -3.28 -0.78 -5.48
N LEU A 369 -2.75 -0.08 -4.46
CA LEU A 369 -2.94 1.36 -4.31
C LEU A 369 -2.43 2.09 -5.55
N LEU A 370 -1.18 1.81 -5.96
CA LEU A 370 -0.56 2.47 -7.10
C LEU A 370 -1.39 2.23 -8.37
N ALA A 371 -1.82 1.00 -8.61
CA ALA A 371 -2.69 0.68 -9.73
C ALA A 371 -4.01 1.47 -9.71
N ARG A 372 -4.57 1.71 -8.52
CA ARG A 372 -5.81 2.49 -8.35
C ARG A 372 -5.60 3.99 -8.52
N VAL A 373 -4.43 4.52 -8.19
CA VAL A 373 -4.07 5.94 -8.40
C VAL A 373 -3.88 6.23 -9.89
N PHE A 374 -3.34 5.28 -10.64
CA PHE A 374 -3.00 5.42 -12.06
C PHE A 374 -3.87 4.58 -12.99
N LYS A 375 -5.18 4.62 -12.78
CA LYS A 375 -6.15 4.03 -13.71
C LYS A 375 -7.24 5.01 -14.07
N ASP A 376 -7.95 4.66 -15.12
CA ASP A 376 -9.22 5.25 -15.46
C ASP A 376 -10.37 4.44 -14.86
N PHE A 377 -11.38 5.15 -14.38
CA PHE A 377 -12.63 4.56 -13.92
C PHE A 377 -13.62 4.52 -15.08
N ASP A 378 -14.30 3.38 -15.21
CA ASP A 378 -15.46 3.27 -16.08
C ASP A 378 -16.66 3.96 -15.42
N ILE A 379 -16.81 5.26 -15.69
CA ILE A 379 -17.90 6.10 -15.17
C ILE A 379 -19.25 5.78 -15.84
N ASN A 380 -19.23 5.12 -17.00
CA ASN A 380 -20.41 4.76 -17.79
C ASN A 380 -20.73 3.26 -17.71
N SER A 381 -20.36 2.63 -16.60
CA SER A 381 -20.48 1.18 -16.46
C SER A 381 -21.93 0.73 -16.59
N VAL A 382 -22.17 -0.25 -17.46
CA VAL A 382 -23.48 -0.92 -17.60
C VAL A 382 -23.83 -1.75 -16.35
N ASN A 383 -22.84 -2.06 -15.52
CA ASN A 383 -23.06 -2.74 -14.25
C ASN A 383 -23.59 -1.73 -13.21
N THR A 384 -24.87 -1.86 -12.86
CA THR A 384 -25.57 -0.98 -11.92
C THR A 384 -24.94 -0.92 -10.51
N GLU A 385 -24.20 -1.94 -10.08
CA GLU A 385 -23.46 -1.90 -8.80
C GLU A 385 -22.20 -1.04 -8.87
N LYS A 386 -21.61 -0.92 -10.08
CA LYS A 386 -20.41 -0.11 -10.35
C LYS A 386 -20.77 1.30 -10.83
N GLN A 387 -21.95 1.48 -11.41
CA GLN A 387 -22.45 2.76 -11.87
C GLN A 387 -22.58 3.74 -10.69
N ARG A 388 -22.03 4.94 -10.87
CA ARG A 388 -22.26 6.05 -9.96
C ARG A 388 -23.27 7.01 -10.58
N SER A 389 -24.04 7.67 -9.72
CA SER A 389 -25.07 8.63 -10.12
C SER A 389 -24.52 10.05 -10.34
N THR A 390 -23.20 10.21 -10.35
CA THR A 390 -22.51 11.50 -10.29
C THR A 390 -21.62 11.70 -11.51
N ASP A 391 -21.46 12.94 -11.94
CA ASP A 391 -20.58 13.37 -13.03
C ASP A 391 -19.09 13.44 -12.62
N GLU A 392 -18.59 12.42 -11.93
CA GLU A 392 -17.20 12.42 -11.44
C GLU A 392 -16.14 12.33 -12.58
N PRO A 393 -14.91 12.84 -12.37
CA PRO A 393 -13.83 12.70 -13.33
C PRO A 393 -13.42 11.24 -13.53
N LYS A 394 -13.11 10.88 -14.79
CA LYS A 394 -12.70 9.52 -15.17
C LYS A 394 -11.45 9.05 -14.42
N SER A 395 -10.47 9.92 -14.22
CA SER A 395 -9.18 9.58 -13.61
C SER A 395 -8.99 10.31 -12.27
N PRO A 396 -8.22 9.75 -11.33
CA PRO A 396 -7.84 10.47 -10.10
C PRO A 396 -6.90 11.64 -10.39
N HIS A 397 -7.15 12.81 -9.83
CA HIS A 397 -6.28 13.99 -10.04
C HIS A 397 -5.91 14.70 -8.74
N ASN A 398 -6.85 14.81 -7.82
CA ASN A 398 -6.65 15.40 -6.48
C ASN A 398 -6.68 14.26 -5.47
N ILE A 399 -5.53 13.81 -5.00
CA ILE A 399 -5.41 12.55 -4.26
C ILE A 399 -4.94 12.80 -2.83
N ILE A 400 -5.55 12.11 -1.88
CA ILE A 400 -5.07 12.00 -0.51
C ILE A 400 -4.84 10.52 -0.21
N ILE A 401 -3.66 10.17 0.29
CA ILE A 401 -3.32 8.84 0.78
C ILE A 401 -3.07 8.93 2.29
N TYR A 402 -3.69 8.04 3.07
CA TYR A 402 -3.49 7.90 4.51
C TYR A 402 -3.22 6.43 4.84
N ALA A 403 -2.00 6.14 5.27
CA ALA A 403 -1.54 4.79 5.59
C ALA A 403 -0.41 4.84 6.64
N GLY A 404 0.03 3.67 7.09
CA GLY A 404 1.25 3.51 7.87
C GLY A 404 2.46 4.05 7.12
N ASP A 405 3.38 4.71 7.81
CA ASP A 405 4.46 5.46 7.14
C ASP A 405 5.41 4.57 6.30
N LYS A 406 5.51 3.28 6.64
CA LYS A 406 6.24 2.30 5.81
C LYS A 406 5.66 2.22 4.39
N HIS A 407 4.33 2.11 4.27
CA HIS A 407 3.63 2.14 2.99
C HIS A 407 3.83 3.48 2.28
N CYS A 408 3.68 4.59 3.02
CA CYS A 408 3.86 5.93 2.47
C CYS A 408 5.26 6.16 1.91
N THR A 409 6.30 5.62 2.56
CA THR A 409 7.68 5.65 2.05
C THR A 409 7.81 4.91 0.73
N THR A 410 7.19 3.73 0.59
CA THR A 410 7.12 3.01 -0.69
C THR A 410 6.46 3.87 -1.78
N TYR A 411 5.35 4.55 -1.47
CA TYR A 411 4.65 5.41 -2.43
C TYR A 411 5.50 6.61 -2.86
N ARG A 412 6.16 7.29 -1.91
CA ARG A 412 7.04 8.44 -2.21
C ARG A 412 8.19 8.04 -3.13
N LYS A 413 8.87 6.92 -2.83
CA LYS A 413 9.91 6.37 -3.70
C LYS A 413 9.39 6.08 -5.11
N PHE A 414 8.25 5.41 -5.23
CA PHE A 414 7.67 5.14 -6.55
C PHE A 414 7.36 6.43 -7.32
N LEU A 415 6.71 7.39 -6.67
CA LEU A 415 6.35 8.65 -7.31
C LEU A 415 7.58 9.45 -7.76
N GLU A 416 8.58 9.62 -6.90
CA GLU A 416 9.76 10.44 -7.20
C GLU A 416 10.77 9.70 -8.09
N ASP A 417 11.17 8.48 -7.71
CA ASP A 417 12.29 7.77 -8.33
C ASP A 417 11.89 7.08 -9.63
N GLU A 418 10.68 6.52 -9.72
CA GLU A 418 10.21 5.81 -10.92
C GLU A 418 9.43 6.71 -11.89
N LEU A 419 8.59 7.61 -11.36
CA LEU A 419 7.67 8.41 -12.18
C LEU A 419 8.08 9.88 -12.33
N GLY A 420 9.11 10.34 -11.61
CA GLY A 420 9.60 11.72 -11.70
C GLY A 420 8.61 12.76 -11.19
N PHE A 421 7.79 12.44 -10.19
CA PHE A 421 6.99 13.45 -9.48
C PHE A 421 7.92 14.43 -8.75
N GLU A 422 7.50 15.69 -8.70
CA GLU A 422 8.18 16.71 -7.92
C GLU A 422 7.63 16.72 -6.49
N LEU A 423 8.49 16.57 -5.49
CA LEU A 423 8.17 16.89 -4.11
C LEU A 423 8.05 18.42 -3.97
N ILE A 424 6.82 18.88 -3.75
CA ILE A 424 6.48 20.31 -3.66
C ILE A 424 6.79 20.85 -2.27
N GLU A 425 6.32 20.13 -1.25
CA GLU A 425 6.46 20.46 0.16
C GLU A 425 6.43 19.21 1.04
N GLU A 426 7.09 19.28 2.20
CA GLU A 426 7.01 18.28 3.27
C GLU A 426 6.80 18.93 4.64
N ALA A 427 6.16 18.22 5.57
CA ALA A 427 6.01 18.64 6.95
C ALA A 427 6.05 17.43 7.91
N GLY A 428 6.42 17.69 9.16
CA GLY A 428 6.65 16.65 10.17
C GLY A 428 8.07 16.08 10.12
N VAL A 429 8.23 14.79 10.42
CA VAL A 429 9.50 14.07 10.27
C VAL A 429 9.84 13.97 8.79
N LYS A 430 11.09 14.29 8.43
CA LYS A 430 11.55 14.15 7.06
C LYS A 430 11.52 12.69 6.64
N TRP A 431 10.74 12.39 5.61
CA TRP A 431 10.56 11.00 5.18
C TRP A 431 11.88 10.39 4.67
N ARG A 432 12.80 11.19 4.12
CA ARG A 432 14.14 10.76 3.66
C ARG A 432 15.14 10.49 4.80
N ASP A 433 14.89 11.00 6.00
CA ASP A 433 15.76 10.79 7.16
C ASP A 433 15.44 9.48 7.90
N THR A 434 14.31 8.85 7.57
CA THR A 434 14.00 7.49 8.02
C THR A 434 14.91 6.51 7.28
N ASP A 435 15.65 5.65 7.99
CA ASP A 435 16.57 4.69 7.36
C ASP A 435 15.77 3.70 6.48
N THR A 436 15.75 4.02 5.18
CA THR A 436 14.71 3.63 4.22
C THR A 436 14.67 2.15 3.85
N HIS A 437 15.59 1.34 4.38
CA HIS A 437 15.68 -0.10 4.08
C HIS A 437 15.00 -0.99 5.11
N THR A 438 14.78 -0.51 6.34
CA THR A 438 14.13 -1.32 7.38
C THR A 438 12.79 -0.74 7.82
N GLY A 439 12.51 0.52 7.50
CA GLY A 439 11.41 1.27 8.12
C GLY A 439 11.58 1.44 9.62
N LYS A 440 12.68 0.94 10.22
CA LYS A 440 13.10 1.33 11.55
C LYS A 440 13.78 2.66 11.39
N ILE A 441 13.10 3.69 11.85
CA ILE A 441 13.78 4.94 12.09
C ILE A 441 14.88 4.64 13.11
N THR A 442 16.14 4.83 12.75
CA THR A 442 17.26 4.74 13.67
C THR A 442 17.29 6.00 14.55
N PHE A 443 16.16 6.36 15.14
CA PHE A 443 16.18 7.21 16.32
C PHE A 443 16.73 6.35 17.45
N SER A 444 17.89 6.75 17.98
CA SER A 444 18.34 6.33 19.30
C SER A 444 17.16 6.39 20.26
N SER A 445 16.79 5.30 20.95
CA SER A 445 15.98 5.15 22.19
C SER A 445 14.81 6.09 22.53
N ASP A 446 14.51 7.10 21.75
CA ASP A 446 13.82 8.34 22.12
C ASP A 446 12.59 8.52 21.20
N MET A 447 12.08 7.41 20.63
CA MET A 447 10.82 7.40 19.87
C MET A 447 9.63 7.92 20.70
N GLU A 448 9.74 7.90 22.03
CA GLU A 448 8.74 8.54 22.90
C GLU A 448 8.61 10.05 22.62
N ASP A 449 9.68 10.70 22.13
CA ASP A 449 9.73 12.14 21.87
C ASP A 449 9.49 12.52 20.39
N ALA A 450 9.32 11.54 19.49
CA ALA A 450 9.04 11.84 18.08
C ALA A 450 7.74 12.66 17.96
N PRO A 451 7.69 13.70 17.11
CA PRO A 451 6.48 14.48 16.92
C PRO A 451 5.38 13.62 16.29
N LYS A 452 4.31 13.35 17.03
CA LYS A 452 3.06 12.71 16.60
C LYS A 452 2.06 13.77 16.11
N HIS A 453 2.58 14.71 15.34
CA HIS A 453 1.84 15.80 14.75
C HIS A 453 2.57 16.35 13.52
N ILE A 454 1.83 17.09 12.70
CA ILE A 454 2.35 17.86 11.57
C ILE A 454 2.18 19.34 11.89
N ASP A 455 3.28 20.10 11.89
CA ASP A 455 3.24 21.57 11.86
C ASP A 455 2.81 22.01 10.46
N MET A 456 1.68 22.71 10.40
CA MET A 456 1.04 23.14 9.17
C MET A 456 1.29 24.62 8.85
N THR A 457 2.02 25.34 9.71
CA THR A 457 2.23 26.79 9.57
C THR A 457 3.02 27.16 8.31
N GLN A 458 3.92 26.26 7.86
CA GLN A 458 4.70 26.42 6.62
C GLN A 458 4.16 25.58 5.46
N PHE A 459 3.23 24.67 5.71
CA PHE A 459 2.70 23.78 4.68
C PHE A 459 1.59 24.47 3.87
N PRO A 460 1.53 24.36 2.53
CA PRO A 460 0.49 24.96 1.70
C PRO A 460 -0.93 24.61 2.15
N GLN A 461 -1.69 25.64 2.50
CA GLN A 461 -3.06 25.51 2.99
C GLN A 461 -4.01 26.55 2.36
N PRO A 462 -5.33 26.24 2.29
CA PRO A 462 -5.91 24.91 2.52
C PRO A 462 -5.47 23.92 1.42
N PHE A 463 -5.68 22.62 1.64
CA PHE A 463 -5.33 21.60 0.64
C PHE A 463 -5.98 21.87 -0.73
N PHE A 464 -5.23 21.56 -1.79
CA PHE A 464 -5.59 21.81 -3.19
C PHE A 464 -5.91 23.28 -3.50
N SER A 465 -5.40 24.23 -2.71
CA SER A 465 -5.39 25.64 -3.09
C SER A 465 -4.40 25.89 -4.23
N HIS A 466 -4.46 27.09 -4.81
CA HIS A 466 -3.50 27.48 -5.85
C HIS A 466 -2.08 27.48 -5.26
N HIS A 467 -1.15 26.84 -5.98
CA HIS A 467 0.26 26.79 -5.62
C HIS A 467 1.10 27.13 -6.85
N SER A 468 2.15 27.94 -6.71
CA SER A 468 2.93 28.47 -7.84
C SER A 468 3.64 27.38 -8.66
N LYS A 469 4.01 26.26 -8.01
CA LYS A 469 4.61 25.08 -8.67
C LYS A 469 3.58 24.14 -9.33
N VAL A 470 2.28 24.33 -9.09
CA VAL A 470 1.22 23.46 -9.62
C VAL A 470 0.46 24.20 -10.73
N ASP A 471 0.74 23.81 -11.97
CA ASP A 471 0.05 24.35 -13.15
C ASP A 471 -0.85 23.31 -13.84
N TRP A 472 -2.13 23.39 -13.52
CA TRP A 472 -3.17 22.58 -14.15
C TRP A 472 -3.39 22.92 -15.64
N THR A 473 -3.07 24.14 -16.07
CA THR A 473 -3.41 24.67 -17.41
C THR A 473 -2.39 24.34 -18.51
N PHE A 474 -1.24 23.79 -18.14
CA PHE A 474 -0.19 23.43 -19.09
C PHE A 474 -0.62 22.33 -20.07
N VAL A 475 -0.37 22.49 -21.38
CA VAL A 475 -0.98 21.69 -22.47
C VAL A 475 -0.08 20.61 -23.09
N ASN A 476 1.20 20.47 -22.73
CA ASN A 476 1.98 19.36 -23.31
C ASN A 476 1.66 18.07 -22.56
N THR A 477 0.49 17.50 -22.84
CA THR A 477 0.23 16.09 -22.60
C THR A 477 0.97 15.35 -23.69
N PRO A 478 2.02 14.57 -23.39
CA PRO A 478 2.54 13.63 -24.37
C PRO A 478 1.38 12.71 -24.72
N THR A 479 1.11 12.53 -26.02
CA THR A 479 0.24 11.45 -26.47
C THR A 479 0.83 10.16 -25.93
N MET A 480 0.28 9.65 -24.83
CA MET A 480 0.47 8.24 -24.47
C MET A 480 -0.14 7.48 -25.64
N GLU A 481 0.69 6.74 -26.37
CA GLU A 481 0.21 5.76 -27.32
C GLU A 481 -0.57 4.73 -26.51
N THR A 482 -1.86 4.98 -26.31
CA THR A 482 -2.77 3.96 -25.83
C THR A 482 -2.87 2.97 -26.96
N GLU A 483 -2.17 1.84 -26.85
CA GLU A 483 -2.54 0.63 -27.56
C GLU A 483 -3.97 0.31 -27.12
N THR A 484 -4.95 0.78 -27.90
CA THR A 484 -6.34 0.40 -27.72
C THR A 484 -6.47 -1.04 -28.19
N GLU A 485 -6.09 -1.98 -27.35
CA GLU A 485 -6.61 -3.33 -27.46
C GLU A 485 -8.12 -3.24 -27.21
N THR A 486 -8.90 -3.41 -28.26
CA THR A 486 -10.32 -3.70 -28.13
C THR A 486 -10.45 -5.05 -27.44
N GLU A 487 -10.66 -5.05 -26.12
CA GLU A 487 -11.05 -6.22 -25.36
C GLU A 487 -12.42 -6.72 -25.87
N THR A 488 -12.42 -7.63 -26.84
CA THR A 488 -13.41 -8.70 -26.84
C THR A 488 -13.11 -9.55 -25.61
N GLU A 489 -14.03 -9.61 -24.64
CA GLU A 489 -14.02 -10.55 -23.51
C GLU A 489 -13.96 -11.99 -24.04
N THR A 490 -12.76 -12.42 -24.42
CA THR A 490 -12.45 -13.82 -24.67
C THR A 490 -12.09 -14.36 -23.30
N ARG A 491 -12.94 -15.24 -22.78
CA ARG A 491 -12.71 -15.98 -21.55
C ARG A 491 -11.35 -16.67 -21.67
N MET A 492 -10.32 -16.08 -21.06
CA MET A 492 -8.99 -16.70 -20.95
C MET A 492 -9.13 -17.95 -20.08
N GLU A 493 -9.16 -19.11 -20.72
CA GLU A 493 -8.67 -20.33 -20.10
C GLU A 493 -7.17 -20.11 -19.86
N THR A 494 -6.77 -20.13 -18.59
CA THR A 494 -5.38 -19.94 -18.17
C THR A 494 -4.59 -21.21 -18.46
N ASP A 495 -3.79 -21.21 -19.53
CA ASP A 495 -2.65 -22.13 -19.63
C ASP A 495 -1.55 -21.61 -18.68
N GLU A 496 -1.39 -22.26 -17.53
CA GLU A 496 -0.55 -21.82 -16.39
C GLU A 496 0.98 -21.91 -16.64
N ASN A 497 1.48 -22.18 -17.85
CA ASN A 497 2.90 -22.56 -18.04
C ASN A 497 3.77 -21.67 -18.95
N ASP A 498 3.22 -20.77 -19.79
CA ASP A 498 4.03 -20.14 -20.85
C ASP A 498 4.68 -18.79 -20.51
N ASP A 499 4.19 -18.05 -19.51
CA ASP A 499 4.78 -16.75 -19.13
C ASP A 499 6.12 -16.87 -18.36
N TYR A 500 6.49 -18.08 -17.94
CA TYR A 500 7.67 -18.30 -17.09
C TYR A 500 8.99 -18.37 -17.87
N ASP A 501 8.97 -18.81 -19.13
CA ASP A 501 10.19 -19.05 -19.91
C ASP A 501 10.79 -17.76 -20.53
N ASP A 502 9.99 -16.71 -20.76
CA ASP A 502 10.52 -15.43 -21.28
C ASP A 502 11.38 -14.68 -20.23
N TYR A 503 11.18 -14.96 -18.94
CA TYR A 503 11.95 -14.36 -17.85
C TYR A 503 13.35 -14.98 -17.65
N LYS A 504 13.53 -16.27 -17.94
CA LYS A 504 14.86 -16.93 -17.86
C LYS A 504 15.87 -16.35 -18.85
N ILE A 505 15.41 -15.69 -19.91
CA ILE A 505 16.29 -15.20 -20.99
C ILE A 505 16.89 -13.81 -20.67
N LYS A 506 16.28 -13.01 -19.79
CA LYS A 506 16.75 -11.63 -19.51
C LYS A 506 17.76 -11.50 -18.37
N ILE A 507 17.93 -12.50 -17.49
CA ILE A 507 18.85 -12.42 -16.33
C ILE A 507 20.34 -12.60 -16.72
N ARG A 508 20.67 -12.98 -17.97
CA ARG A 508 22.05 -13.33 -18.36
C ARG A 508 22.93 -12.24 -18.98
N LYS A 509 22.57 -10.95 -19.03
CA LYS A 509 23.39 -9.92 -19.73
C LYS A 509 23.51 -8.53 -19.09
N SER A 510 23.53 -8.40 -17.76
CA SER A 510 23.81 -7.10 -17.11
C SER A 510 24.92 -7.16 -16.05
N SER A 511 26.12 -7.66 -16.40
CA SER A 511 27.34 -7.29 -15.66
C SER A 511 28.58 -7.12 -16.55
N LYS A 512 28.64 -5.98 -17.24
CA LYS A 512 29.91 -5.33 -17.60
C LYS A 512 29.80 -3.83 -17.31
N ARG A 513 29.91 -3.46 -16.03
CA ARG A 513 30.30 -2.09 -15.67
C ARG A 513 31.77 -1.90 -16.05
N LYS A 514 32.03 -1.00 -16.98
CA LYS A 514 33.38 -0.47 -17.27
C LYS A 514 33.90 0.21 -16.00
N LYS A 515 35.05 -0.25 -15.51
CA LYS A 515 35.87 0.49 -14.56
C LYS A 515 36.77 1.43 -15.37
N ASP A 516 36.53 2.74 -15.25
CA ASP A 516 37.48 3.76 -15.65
C ASP A 516 38.40 4.06 -14.46
N ASP A 517 39.59 3.45 -14.45
CA ASP A 517 40.65 3.75 -13.50
C ASP A 517 41.50 4.92 -14.01
N LYS A 518 41.39 6.08 -13.36
CA LYS A 518 42.43 7.13 -13.41
C LYS A 518 43.48 6.84 -12.33
N LYS A 519 44.68 6.45 -12.74
CA LYS A 519 45.90 6.37 -11.90
C LYS A 519 46.58 7.74 -11.77
N PRO A 520 47.21 8.04 -10.62
CA PRO A 520 48.40 8.87 -10.58
C PRO A 520 49.69 8.03 -10.46
N ASN A 521 50.75 8.58 -11.05
CA ASN A 521 52.11 8.03 -11.12
C ASN A 521 52.84 8.02 -9.78
N SER A 522 53.70 7.01 -9.55
CA SER A 522 55.12 7.11 -9.09
C SER A 522 55.68 5.67 -8.83
N PRO A 523 57.00 5.44 -8.56
CA PRO A 523 57.86 4.72 -9.48
C PRO A 523 58.37 3.35 -8.99
N LYS A 524 59.04 2.68 -9.93
CA LYS A 524 59.50 1.29 -9.99
C LYS A 524 60.50 0.84 -8.92
N SER A 525 60.29 -0.38 -8.42
CA SER A 525 61.28 -1.43 -8.14
C SER A 525 60.49 -2.76 -8.10
N GLY A 526 60.65 -3.77 -8.97
CA GLY A 526 61.88 -4.41 -9.41
C GLY A 526 62.21 -5.55 -8.45
N ILE A 527 61.63 -6.75 -8.66
CA ILE A 527 62.21 -8.08 -8.34
C ILE A 527 61.30 -9.19 -8.91
N GLU A 528 61.98 -10.23 -9.38
CA GLU A 528 61.61 -11.37 -10.23
C GLU A 528 60.86 -12.54 -9.57
N LYS A 529 60.18 -13.32 -10.44
CA LYS A 529 59.97 -14.81 -10.45
C LYS A 529 59.08 -15.37 -9.31
N VAL A 530 58.12 -16.28 -9.53
CA VAL A 530 58.24 -17.67 -10.01
C VAL A 530 56.81 -18.22 -10.28
N LYS A 531 56.63 -19.00 -11.35
CA LYS A 531 55.43 -19.84 -11.60
C LYS A 531 55.60 -21.22 -10.96
N PRO A 532 54.49 -21.87 -10.51
CA PRO A 532 54.31 -23.30 -10.79
C PRO A 532 52.89 -23.57 -11.35
N LYS A 533 52.81 -24.17 -12.55
CA LYS A 533 52.52 -25.60 -12.81
C LYS A 533 51.12 -26.08 -12.37
N LYS A 534 50.25 -26.25 -13.39
CA LYS A 534 49.06 -27.10 -13.38
C LYS A 534 49.42 -28.56 -13.11
N PRO A 535 48.47 -29.36 -12.61
CA PRO A 535 48.31 -30.72 -13.08
C PRO A 535 46.95 -30.97 -13.73
N ASN A 536 47.01 -31.94 -14.62
CA ASN A 536 46.00 -32.42 -15.55
C ASN A 536 44.95 -33.32 -14.89
N SER A 537 43.81 -33.38 -15.57
CA SER A 537 42.98 -34.58 -15.83
C SER A 537 42.31 -35.30 -14.67
N ARG A 538 40.98 -35.44 -14.77
CA ARG A 538 40.36 -36.75 -15.02
C ARG A 538 38.92 -36.60 -15.53
N LYS A 539 38.68 -37.21 -16.69
CA LYS A 539 37.37 -37.53 -17.25
C LYS A 539 36.74 -38.65 -16.41
N LEU A 540 35.45 -38.55 -16.13
CA LEU A 540 34.61 -39.70 -15.77
C LEU A 540 33.30 -39.62 -16.56
N LYS A 541 33.13 -40.59 -17.45
CA LYS A 541 31.91 -40.94 -18.18
C LYS A 541 31.05 -41.84 -17.29
N LYS A 542 29.76 -41.55 -17.16
CA LYS A 542 28.62 -42.48 -17.00
C LYS A 542 27.41 -41.67 -17.50
N LYS A 543 26.78 -41.93 -18.66
CA LYS A 543 25.92 -43.06 -19.07
C LYS A 543 25.02 -43.53 -17.92
N ASN A 544 23.77 -43.08 -17.95
CA ASN A 544 22.61 -43.98 -17.91
C ASN A 544 21.41 -43.32 -18.58
N GLN A 545 20.81 -44.12 -19.44
CA GLN A 545 19.67 -43.94 -20.32
C GLN A 545 18.62 -44.89 -19.73
N TYR A 546 17.39 -44.45 -19.49
CA TYR A 546 16.22 -45.33 -19.38
C TYR A 546 14.95 -44.49 -19.57
N ASP A 547 14.51 -44.52 -20.82
CA ASP A 547 13.19 -44.81 -21.38
C ASP A 547 11.89 -44.27 -20.76
N GLU A 548 11.07 -43.86 -21.73
CA GLU A 548 9.68 -43.45 -21.74
C GLU A 548 8.68 -44.61 -21.48
N GLU A 549 7.41 -44.19 -21.43
CA GLU A 549 6.15 -44.93 -21.55
C GLU A 549 5.59 -45.61 -20.29
N ILE A 550 4.42 -45.15 -19.85
CA ILE A 550 3.14 -45.82 -20.16
C ILE A 550 1.97 -44.85 -19.85
N MET A 551 1.15 -44.62 -20.88
CA MET A 551 -0.26 -44.19 -20.76
C MET A 551 -1.14 -45.42 -20.51
N LYS A 552 -2.14 -45.26 -19.62
CA LYS A 552 -3.48 -45.91 -19.53
C LYS A 552 -3.82 -46.27 -18.08
N GLU A 553 -4.67 -45.47 -17.44
CA GLU A 553 -6.10 -45.75 -17.23
C GLU A 553 -6.83 -44.47 -16.79
#